data_AF-A0A7H4NVF5-F1
#
_entry.id   AF-A0A7H4NVF5-F1
#
_cell.length_a   1.000
_cell.length_b   1.000
_cell.length_c   1.000
_cell.angle_alpha   90.00
_cell.angle_beta   90.00
_cell.angle_gamma   90.00
#
_symmetry.space_group_name_H-M   'P 1'
#
loop_
_entity.id
_entity.type
_entity.pdbx_description
1 polymer ?
#
loop_
_entity_poly.entity_id
_entity_poly.type
_entity_poly.pdbx_seq_one_letter_code
_entity_poly.pdbx_strand_id
1 'polypeptide(L)'
;MTAAPLWLIENVRLPDREGLWQIAIDKGRFGDITPMGEARNESYEVLNARGGLAIPPFIEPHIHLDTTQTAGEPNWNQSGTLFEGIERWAERKALLSHEDVKARAWEDAKMANRQRHPVCSYPR
;
A
#
# COMPACT_ATOMS: atom_id res chain seq x y z
N MET A 1 13.22 -5.79 -16.42
CA MET A 1 12.66 -7.15 -16.26
C MET A 1 11.17 -7.05 -16.52
N THR A 2 10.71 -7.53 -17.67
CA THR A 2 9.27 -7.61 -17.95
C THR A 2 8.75 -8.81 -17.18
N ALA A 3 8.06 -8.55 -16.06
CA ALA A 3 7.32 -9.61 -15.36
C ALA A 3 6.36 -10.24 -16.38
N ALA A 4 6.32 -11.56 -16.43
CA ALA A 4 5.28 -12.23 -17.19
C ALA A 4 3.91 -11.82 -16.61
N PRO A 5 2.86 -11.74 -17.45
CA PRO A 5 1.55 -11.38 -16.96
C PRO A 5 1.12 -12.41 -15.92
N LEU A 6 0.67 -11.96 -14.73
CA LEU A 6 0.02 -12.82 -13.74
C LEU A 6 -1.38 -13.17 -14.25
N TRP A 7 -1.78 -14.45 -14.24
CA TRP A 7 -3.05 -14.88 -14.83
C TRP A 7 -4.04 -15.44 -13.79
N LEU A 8 -3.56 -15.87 -12.62
CA LEU A 8 -4.41 -16.44 -11.57
C LEU A 8 -3.85 -16.16 -10.16
N ILE A 9 -4.74 -15.78 -9.25
CA ILE A 9 -4.48 -15.80 -7.80
C ILE A 9 -5.31 -16.95 -7.21
N GLU A 10 -4.69 -17.87 -6.49
CA GLU A 10 -5.36 -19.04 -5.91
C GLU A 10 -5.24 -19.11 -4.40
N ASN A 11 -6.00 -20.02 -3.77
CA ASN A 11 -6.00 -20.24 -2.33
C ASN A 11 -6.20 -18.94 -1.53
N VAL A 12 -7.06 -18.05 -2.03
CA VAL A 12 -7.30 -16.75 -1.41
C VAL A 12 -8.60 -16.75 -0.62
N ARG A 13 -8.63 -16.07 0.52
CA ARG A 13 -9.86 -15.76 1.25
C ARG A 13 -10.41 -14.42 0.79
N LEU A 14 -11.72 -14.27 0.80
CA LEU A 14 -12.40 -13.02 0.52
C LEU A 14 -13.20 -12.60 1.76
N PRO A 15 -13.28 -11.29 2.08
CA PRO A 15 -14.15 -10.80 3.15
C PRO A 15 -15.59 -11.30 2.96
N ASP A 16 -16.23 -11.65 4.06
CA ASP A 16 -17.65 -12.07 4.10
C ASP A 16 -17.98 -13.28 3.19
N ARG A 17 -16.98 -14.11 2.87
CA ARG A 17 -17.16 -15.35 2.12
C ARG A 17 -16.40 -16.49 2.77
N GLU A 18 -17.10 -17.61 2.95
CA GLU A 18 -16.49 -18.83 3.46
C GLU A 18 -15.60 -19.52 2.41
N GLY A 19 -14.65 -20.31 2.90
CA GLY A 19 -13.79 -21.15 2.08
C GLY A 19 -12.64 -20.41 1.36
N LEU A 20 -12.03 -21.11 0.41
CA LEU A 20 -10.97 -20.59 -0.47
C LEU A 20 -11.54 -20.29 -1.84
N TRP A 21 -10.96 -19.29 -2.48
CA TRP A 21 -11.36 -18.73 -3.76
C TRP A 21 -10.16 -18.64 -4.69
N GLN A 22 -10.45 -18.37 -5.96
CA GLN A 22 -9.47 -18.03 -6.98
C GLN A 22 -9.95 -16.83 -7.81
N ILE A 23 -9.02 -15.99 -8.27
CA ILE A 23 -9.28 -14.75 -9.01
C ILE A 23 -8.47 -14.81 -10.30
N ALA A 24 -9.15 -14.83 -11.45
CA ALA A 24 -8.50 -14.73 -12.75
C ALA A 24 -8.06 -13.28 -13.03
N ILE A 25 -6.94 -13.12 -13.75
CA ILE A 25 -6.45 -11.82 -14.21
C ILE A 25 -6.27 -11.88 -15.73
N ASP A 26 -6.93 -10.98 -16.45
CA ASP A 26 -6.76 -10.79 -17.89
C ASP A 26 -6.40 -9.33 -18.16
N LYS A 27 -5.28 -9.11 -18.86
CA LYS A 27 -4.80 -7.77 -19.27
C LYS A 27 -4.83 -6.73 -18.14
N GLY A 28 -4.40 -7.14 -16.94
CA GLY A 28 -4.33 -6.27 -15.76
C GLY A 28 -5.67 -5.97 -15.11
N ARG A 29 -6.74 -6.70 -15.45
CA ARG A 29 -8.07 -6.58 -14.84
C ARG A 29 -8.49 -7.90 -14.20
N PHE A 30 -9.27 -7.82 -13.13
CA PHE A 30 -9.90 -9.01 -12.56
C PHE A 30 -10.95 -9.57 -13.51
N GLY A 31 -10.81 -10.87 -13.82
CA GLY A 31 -11.82 -11.67 -14.52
C GLY A 31 -12.71 -12.38 -13.51
N ASP A 32 -12.98 -13.66 -13.76
CA ASP A 32 -13.82 -14.48 -12.90
C ASP A 32 -13.25 -14.66 -11.49
N ILE A 33 -14.14 -14.61 -10.51
CA ILE A 33 -13.87 -14.92 -9.10
C ILE A 33 -14.74 -16.11 -8.72
N THR A 34 -14.13 -17.27 -8.53
CA THR A 34 -14.85 -18.52 -8.25
C THR A 34 -14.35 -19.17 -6.97
N PRO A 35 -15.14 -20.05 -6.32
CA PRO A 35 -14.61 -20.94 -5.30
C PRO A 35 -13.39 -21.71 -5.83
N MET A 36 -12.48 -22.08 -4.92
CA MET A 36 -11.31 -22.90 -5.26
C MET A 36 -11.78 -24.27 -5.76
N GLY A 37 -11.33 -24.65 -6.94
CA GLY A 37 -11.64 -25.94 -7.58
C GLY A 37 -10.38 -26.77 -7.80
N GLU A 38 -10.48 -27.78 -8.67
CA GLU A 38 -9.32 -28.56 -9.10
C GLU A 38 -8.27 -27.68 -9.81
N ALA A 39 -7.00 -28.07 -9.69
CA ALA A 39 -5.88 -27.33 -10.25
C ALA A 39 -6.08 -27.09 -11.75
N ARG A 40 -6.10 -25.81 -12.16
CA ARG A 40 -6.13 -25.44 -13.56
C ARG A 40 -4.73 -25.61 -14.17
N ASN A 41 -4.70 -26.06 -15.42
CA ASN A 41 -3.51 -26.47 -16.16
C ASN A 41 -2.30 -25.53 -16.03
N GLU A 42 -1.11 -26.12 -16.04
CA GLU A 42 0.20 -25.61 -15.59
C GLU A 42 0.80 -24.43 -16.40
N SER A 43 0.09 -23.89 -17.39
CA SER A 43 0.63 -22.89 -18.33
C SER A 43 0.45 -21.43 -17.89
N TYR A 44 -0.06 -21.18 -16.69
CA TYR A 44 -0.29 -19.84 -16.15
C TYR A 44 0.74 -19.49 -15.09
N GLU A 45 1.17 -18.23 -15.04
CA GLU A 45 1.81 -17.69 -13.84
C GLU A 45 0.74 -17.55 -12.75
N VAL A 46 0.93 -18.29 -11.66
CA VAL A 46 -0.01 -18.39 -10.53
C VAL A 46 0.59 -17.76 -9.27
N LEU A 47 -0.14 -16.84 -8.66
CA LEU A 47 0.15 -16.33 -7.32
C LEU A 47 -0.67 -17.11 -6.29
N ASN A 48 -0.02 -18.00 -5.56
CA ASN A 48 -0.67 -18.72 -4.47
C ASN A 48 -0.71 -17.84 -3.20
N ALA A 49 -1.92 -17.46 -2.77
CA ALA A 49 -2.14 -16.61 -1.60
C ALA A 49 -2.01 -17.35 -0.25
N ARG A 50 -1.87 -18.69 -0.27
CA ARG A 50 -1.63 -19.55 0.90
C ARG A 50 -2.64 -19.34 2.04
N GLY A 51 -3.90 -19.13 1.70
CA GLY A 51 -4.98 -18.85 2.64
C GLY A 51 -5.03 -17.41 3.15
N GLY A 52 -4.21 -16.51 2.59
CA GLY A 52 -4.24 -15.08 2.85
C GLY A 52 -5.52 -14.41 2.34
N LEU A 53 -5.79 -13.20 2.82
CA LEU A 53 -6.99 -12.43 2.50
C LEU A 53 -6.71 -11.48 1.32
N ALA A 54 -7.51 -11.56 0.26
CA ALA A 54 -7.53 -10.50 -0.76
C ALA A 54 -8.54 -9.43 -0.38
N ILE A 55 -8.06 -8.20 -0.31
CA ILE A 55 -8.84 -6.98 -0.13
C ILE A 55 -8.43 -5.98 -1.21
N PRO A 56 -9.30 -5.01 -1.56
CA PRO A 56 -8.86 -3.88 -2.36
C PRO A 56 -7.69 -3.15 -1.67
N PRO A 57 -6.90 -2.35 -2.42
CA PRO A 57 -5.83 -1.56 -1.82
C PRO A 57 -6.34 -0.69 -0.66
N PHE A 58 -5.54 -0.57 0.39
CA PHE A 58 -5.81 0.40 1.46
C PHE A 58 -5.84 1.83 0.90
N ILE A 59 -6.69 2.65 1.52
CA ILE A 59 -6.89 4.06 1.17
C ILE A 59 -6.47 4.88 2.38
N GLU A 60 -5.60 5.87 2.13
CA GLU A 60 -5.32 6.96 3.07
C GLU A 60 -6.12 8.18 2.59
N PRO A 61 -7.31 8.44 3.16
CA PRO A 61 -8.19 9.52 2.71
C PRO A 61 -7.77 10.90 3.21
N HIS A 62 -6.92 10.97 4.26
CA HIS A 62 -6.53 12.23 4.88
C HIS A 62 -5.08 12.20 5.34
N ILE A 63 -4.20 12.78 4.52
CA ILE A 63 -2.79 12.98 4.86
C ILE A 63 -2.30 14.36 4.40
N HIS A 64 -1.36 14.92 5.16
CA HIS A 64 -0.70 16.19 4.85
C HIS A 64 0.72 15.93 4.30
N LEU A 65 0.82 15.66 2.99
CA LEU A 65 2.12 15.36 2.34
C LEU A 65 3.06 16.57 2.24
N ASP A 66 2.54 17.79 2.33
CA ASP A 66 3.35 19.01 2.37
C ASP A 66 4.09 19.17 3.71
N THR A 67 3.50 18.67 4.80
CA THR A 67 4.03 18.72 6.16
C THR A 67 4.73 17.44 6.61
N THR A 68 4.67 16.37 5.82
CA THR A 68 5.28 15.08 6.18
C THR A 68 6.80 15.22 6.36
N GLN A 69 7.38 14.42 7.26
CA GLN A 69 8.83 14.38 7.51
C GLN A 69 9.45 15.72 7.97
N THR A 70 8.71 16.60 8.65
CA THR A 70 9.25 17.87 9.20
C THR A 70 9.17 17.98 10.73
N ALA A 71 8.86 16.89 11.44
CA ALA A 71 8.78 16.91 12.89
C ALA A 71 10.16 17.27 13.49
N GLY A 72 10.19 18.28 14.36
CA GLY A 72 11.44 18.79 14.94
C GLY A 72 12.14 19.88 14.13
N GLU A 73 11.57 20.33 13.01
CA GLU A 73 12.16 21.36 12.16
C GLU A 73 11.32 22.65 12.16
N PRO A 74 11.85 23.80 12.61
CA PRO A 74 13.10 23.95 13.37
C PRO A 74 12.98 23.51 14.83
N ASN A 75 11.75 23.32 15.34
CA ASN A 75 11.49 23.00 16.73
C ASN A 75 10.46 21.87 16.84
N TRP A 76 10.58 21.08 17.91
CA TRP A 76 9.59 20.06 18.26
C TRP A 76 8.33 20.68 18.85
N ASN A 77 7.17 20.07 18.58
CA ASN A 77 5.95 20.30 19.33
C ASN A 77 6.09 19.60 20.70
N GLN A 78 6.41 20.37 21.75
CA GLN A 78 6.71 19.86 23.09
C GLN A 78 5.44 19.46 23.86
N SER A 79 4.34 20.21 23.71
CA SER A 79 3.08 19.93 24.39
C SER A 79 2.24 18.85 23.71
N GLY A 80 2.49 18.57 22.43
CA GLY A 80 1.67 17.66 21.62
C GLY A 80 0.30 18.23 21.25
N THR A 81 0.07 19.53 21.46
CA THR A 81 -1.22 20.17 21.14
C THR A 81 -1.33 20.55 19.67
N LEU A 82 -2.57 20.66 19.17
CA LEU A 82 -2.85 21.14 17.81
C LEU A 82 -2.30 22.55 17.58
N PHE A 83 -2.52 23.46 18.54
CA PHE A 83 -2.12 24.86 18.40
C PHE A 83 -0.61 25.02 18.32
N GLU A 84 0.15 24.37 19.21
CA GLU A 84 1.60 24.37 19.09
C GLU A 84 2.06 23.73 17.77
N GLY A 85 1.38 22.67 17.31
CA GLY A 85 1.66 22.06 16.01
C GLY A 85 1.50 23.04 14.83
N ILE A 86 0.43 23.84 14.85
CA ILE A 86 0.20 24.89 13.86
C ILE A 86 1.29 25.96 13.92
N GLU A 87 1.72 26.35 15.12
CA GLU A 87 2.83 27.31 15.31
C GLU A 87 4.16 26.75 14.79
N ARG A 88 4.52 25.51 15.14
CA ARG A 88 5.73 24.84 14.63
C ARG A 88 5.69 24.73 13.10
N TRP A 89 4.53 24.39 12.53
CA TRP A 89 4.38 24.36 11.09
C TRP A 89 4.51 25.75 10.45
N ALA A 90 4.01 26.80 11.10
CA ALA A 90 4.20 28.17 10.60
C ALA A 90 5.68 28.55 10.52
N GLU A 91 6.50 28.14 11.50
CA GLU A 91 7.96 28.29 11.45
C GLU A 91 8.57 27.52 10.27
N ARG A 92 8.18 26.25 10.07
CA ARG A 92 8.70 25.42 8.97
C ARG A 92 8.29 25.93 7.59
N LYS A 93 7.08 26.48 7.47
CA LYS A 93 6.52 26.99 6.21
C LYS A 93 7.38 28.08 5.58
N ALA A 94 8.00 28.92 6.42
CA ALA A 94 8.92 29.97 5.96
C ALA A 94 10.21 29.41 5.31
N LEU A 95 10.53 28.13 5.53
CA LEU A 95 11.73 27.45 5.03
C LEU A 95 11.44 26.52 3.84
N LEU A 96 10.20 26.44 3.38
CA LEU A 96 9.82 25.52 2.30
C LEU A 96 10.44 25.93 0.96
N SER A 97 10.83 24.92 0.19
CA SER A 97 11.11 25.04 -1.24
C SER A 97 10.34 23.97 -2.01
N HIS A 98 10.21 24.16 -3.32
CA HIS A 98 9.52 23.20 -4.21
C HIS A 98 10.16 21.81 -4.16
N GLU A 99 11.49 21.74 -4.21
CA GLU A 99 12.22 20.47 -4.21
C GLU A 99 12.15 19.77 -2.85
N ASP A 100 12.20 20.53 -1.74
CA ASP A 100 12.02 20.00 -0.39
C ASP A 100 10.67 19.29 -0.22
N VAL A 101 9.58 19.95 -0.61
CA VAL A 101 8.22 19.37 -0.53
C VAL A 101 8.12 18.11 -1.38
N LYS A 102 8.60 18.13 -2.62
CA LYS A 102 8.55 16.96 -3.51
C LYS A 102 9.36 15.79 -2.97
N ALA A 103 10.55 16.03 -2.44
CA ALA A 103 11.42 14.98 -1.92
C ALA A 103 10.75 14.25 -0.73
N ARG A 104 10.20 14.99 0.23
CA ARG A 104 9.52 14.43 1.40
C ARG A 104 8.22 13.71 1.02
N ALA A 105 7.38 14.32 0.20
CA ALA A 105 6.14 13.70 -0.28
C ALA A 105 6.41 12.40 -1.05
N TRP A 106 7.49 12.37 -1.86
CA TRP A 106 7.88 11.17 -2.60
C TRP A 106 8.34 10.04 -1.68
N GLU A 107 9.09 10.36 -0.62
CA GLU A 107 9.53 9.36 0.34
C GLU A 107 8.35 8.74 1.11
N ASP A 108 7.42 9.59 1.56
CA ASP A 108 6.21 9.12 2.24
C ASP A 108 5.31 8.27 1.33
N ALA A 109 5.17 8.66 0.06
CA ALA A 109 4.46 7.87 -0.95
C ALA A 109 5.09 6.47 -1.18
N LYS A 110 6.42 6.35 -1.13
CA LYS A 110 7.09 5.04 -1.16
C LYS A 110 6.79 4.23 0.09
N MET A 111 6.80 4.85 1.26
CA MET A 111 6.47 4.18 2.53
C MET A 111 5.05 3.63 2.48
N ALA A 112 4.08 4.43 2.04
CA ALA A 112 2.71 3.99 1.83
C ALA A 112 2.61 2.83 0.81
N ASN A 113 3.38 2.87 -0.27
CA ASN A 113 3.39 1.78 -1.26
C ASN A 113 4.01 0.48 -0.70
N ARG A 114 4.99 0.56 0.21
CA ARG A 114 5.57 -0.63 0.88
C ARG A 114 4.60 -1.30 1.83
N GLN A 115 3.70 -0.54 2.46
CA GLN A 115 2.64 -1.09 3.31
C GLN A 115 1.64 -1.97 2.53
N ARG A 116 1.66 -1.93 1.19
CA ARG A 116 0.87 -2.82 0.31
C ARG A 116 1.39 -4.25 0.19
N HIS A 117 2.55 -4.57 0.79
CA HIS A 117 3.12 -5.93 0.78
C HIS A 117 3.07 -6.63 2.16
N PRO A 118 1.90 -6.85 2.80
CA PRO A 118 1.82 -7.75 3.94
C PRO A 118 1.87 -9.23 3.53
N VAL A 119 2.10 -9.56 2.25
CA VAL A 119 2.09 -10.94 1.76
C VAL A 119 3.41 -11.29 1.07
N CYS A 120 4.16 -12.18 1.73
CA CYS A 120 5.18 -13.06 1.14
C CYS A 120 6.59 -12.49 0.83
N SER A 121 7.19 -11.74 1.77
CA SER A 121 8.66 -11.60 1.78
C SER A 121 9.23 -11.44 3.19
N TYR A 122 9.11 -12.48 4.00
CA TYR A 122 10.10 -12.78 5.04
C TYR A 122 10.80 -14.07 4.63
N PRO A 123 12.06 -14.03 4.18
CA PRO A 123 12.91 -15.20 4.27
C PRO A 123 13.19 -15.44 5.76
N ARG A 124 13.12 -16.70 6.19
CA ARG A 124 13.80 -17.12 7.41
C ARG A 124 15.31 -16.96 7.22
#